data_AF-A0A9D2M0M4-F1
#
_entry.id   AF-A0A9D2M0M4-F1
#
_cell.length_a   1.000
_cell.length_b   1.000
_cell.length_c   1.000
_cell.angle_alpha   90.00
_cell.angle_beta   90.00
_cell.angle_gamma   90.00
#
_symmetry.space_group_name_H-M   'P 1'
#
loop_
_entity.id
_entity.type
_entity.pdbx_description
1 polymer ?
#
loop_
_entity_poly.entity_id
_entity_poly.type
_entity_poly.pdbx_seq_one_letter_code
_entity_poly.pdbx_strand_id
1 'polypeptide(L)'
;MYSAIQELFYGSYSASDLPTSNVPGYRESLRHTIELSEQLRAGLSQEQKELFEAYCENANAGHALMGETYFAQGFSLGVRLLLEALHAPRPG
;
A
#
# COMPACT_ATOMS: atom_id res chain seq x y z
N MET A 1 -26.19 10.72 -4.51
CA MET A 1 -24.94 9.95 -4.73
C MET A 1 -23.83 10.98 -4.75
N TYR A 2 -22.90 10.93 -3.80
CA TYR A 2 -21.78 11.87 -3.75
C TYR A 2 -20.78 11.53 -4.87
N SER A 3 -20.02 12.51 -5.34
CA SER A 3 -18.92 12.21 -6.27
C SER A 3 -17.80 11.46 -5.53
N ALA A 4 -17.00 10.67 -6.24
CA ALA A 4 -15.87 9.96 -5.65
C ALA A 4 -14.90 10.88 -4.89
N ILE A 5 -14.75 12.15 -5.34
CA ILE A 5 -13.94 13.17 -4.65
C ILE A 5 -14.57 13.58 -3.32
N GLN A 6 -15.90 13.73 -3.26
CA GLN A 6 -16.62 14.06 -2.04
C GLN A 6 -16.57 12.90 -1.05
N GLU A 7 -16.71 11.66 -1.51
CA GLU A 7 -16.61 10.48 -0.65
C GLU A 7 -15.20 10.32 -0.06
N LEU A 8 -14.14 10.64 -0.83
CA LEU A 8 -12.76 10.70 -0.34
C LEU A 8 -12.59 11.80 0.72
N PHE A 9 -13.13 13.00 0.48
CA PHE A 9 -13.02 14.16 1.36
C PHE A 9 -13.75 13.95 2.71
N TYR A 10 -14.90 13.26 2.68
CA TYR A 10 -15.65 12.92 3.89
C TYR A 10 -15.17 11.62 4.55
N GLY A 11 -14.07 11.01 4.06
CA GLY A 11 -13.50 9.79 4.62
C GLY A 11 -14.40 8.55 4.49
N SER A 12 -15.39 8.60 3.60
CA SER A 12 -16.34 7.51 3.34
C SER A 12 -15.82 6.51 2.29
N TYR A 13 -14.73 6.86 1.60
CA TYR A 13 -14.00 6.02 0.66
C TYR A 13 -12.52 6.10 1.00
N SER A 14 -11.93 4.99 1.48
CA SER A 14 -10.48 4.87 1.57
C SER A 14 -9.94 4.23 0.30
N ALA A 15 -8.82 4.75 -0.21
CA ALA A 15 -8.09 4.08 -1.28
C ALA A 15 -7.60 2.67 -0.87
N SER A 16 -7.54 2.39 0.44
CA SER A 16 -7.26 1.06 0.99
C SER A 16 -8.46 0.11 1.00
N ASP A 17 -9.68 0.60 0.73
CA ASP A 17 -10.90 -0.23 0.70
C ASP A 17 -10.98 -1.07 -0.59
N LEU A 18 -10.19 -0.69 -1.61
CA LEU A 18 -9.93 -1.57 -2.74
C LEU A 18 -9.07 -2.73 -2.24
N PRO A 19 -9.55 -3.99 -2.36
CA PRO A 19 -8.80 -5.11 -1.85
C PRO A 19 -7.45 -5.20 -2.59
N THR A 20 -6.37 -4.90 -1.86
CA THR A 20 -4.97 -5.09 -2.28
C THR A 20 -4.72 -6.50 -2.83
N SER A 21 -5.61 -7.44 -2.50
CA SER A 21 -5.72 -8.80 -3.02
C SER A 21 -5.92 -8.94 -4.55
N ASN A 22 -6.23 -7.85 -5.26
CA ASN A 22 -6.45 -7.85 -6.71
C ASN A 22 -5.20 -7.54 -7.53
N VAL A 23 -4.06 -7.24 -6.90
CA VAL A 23 -2.78 -7.10 -7.61
C VAL A 23 -2.35 -8.49 -8.11
N PRO A 24 -2.15 -8.70 -9.43
CA PRO A 24 -1.76 -9.99 -9.97
C PRO A 24 -0.48 -10.52 -9.28
N GLY A 25 -0.54 -11.76 -8.79
CA GLY A 25 0.59 -12.41 -8.11
C GLY A 25 0.82 -12.00 -6.65
N TYR A 26 0.14 -10.96 -6.13
CA TYR A 26 0.34 -10.52 -4.74
C TYR A 26 -0.07 -11.58 -3.72
N ARG A 27 -1.22 -12.23 -3.92
CA ARG A 27 -1.67 -13.32 -3.04
C ARG A 27 -0.70 -14.50 -3.01
N GLU A 28 -0.14 -14.85 -4.16
CA GLU A 28 0.82 -15.94 -4.28
C GLU A 28 2.13 -15.59 -3.60
N SER A 29 2.64 -14.37 -3.84
CA SER A 29 3.81 -13.86 -3.15
C SER A 29 3.61 -13.80 -1.65
N LEU A 30 2.45 -13.35 -1.16
CA LEU A 30 2.14 -13.27 0.26
C LEU A 30 2.12 -14.66 0.91
N ARG A 31 1.48 -15.64 0.25
CA ARG A 31 1.48 -17.04 0.69
C ARG A 31 2.91 -17.57 0.81
N HIS A 32 3.75 -17.37 -0.22
CA HIS A 32 5.14 -17.81 -0.17
C HIS A 32 5.96 -17.11 0.92
N THR A 33 5.74 -15.82 1.16
CA THR A 33 6.37 -15.11 2.28
C THR A 33 5.99 -15.74 3.63
N ILE A 34 4.73 -16.11 3.82
CA ILE A 34 4.26 -16.78 5.04
C ILE A 34 4.96 -18.13 5.18
N GLU A 35 4.93 -18.97 4.15
CA GLU A 35 5.57 -20.30 4.15
C GLU A 35 7.07 -20.22 4.49
N LEU A 36 7.81 -19.27 3.89
CA LEU A 36 9.22 -19.05 4.16
C LEU A 36 9.45 -18.56 5.60
N SER A 37 8.59 -17.67 6.10
CA SER A 37 8.69 -17.16 7.47
C SER A 37 8.46 -18.26 8.51
N GLU A 38 7.53 -19.19 8.26
CA GLU A 38 7.27 -20.32 9.14
C GLU A 38 8.43 -21.32 9.15
N GLN A 39 8.97 -21.63 7.97
CA GLN A 39 10.16 -22.49 7.84
C GLN A 39 11.37 -21.89 8.57
N LEU A 40 11.60 -20.58 8.41
CA LEU A 40 12.66 -19.90 9.12
C LEU A 40 12.43 -19.99 10.63
N ARG A 41 11.23 -19.63 11.10
CA ARG A 41 10.87 -19.61 12.53
C ARG A 41 11.01 -20.98 13.19
N ALA A 42 10.77 -22.07 12.46
CA ALA A 42 10.95 -23.43 12.99
C ALA A 42 12.40 -23.76 13.38
N GLY A 43 13.39 -23.19 12.68
CA GLY A 43 14.81 -23.45 12.90
C GLY A 43 15.52 -22.50 13.87
N LEU A 44 14.86 -21.42 14.30
CA LEU A 44 15.46 -20.39 15.15
C LEU A 44 15.41 -20.75 16.64
N SER A 45 16.43 -20.32 17.40
CA SER A 45 16.37 -20.30 18.86
C SER A 45 15.33 -19.29 19.36
N GLN A 46 14.98 -19.34 20.64
CA GLN A 46 14.00 -18.41 21.21
C GLN A 46 14.43 -16.94 21.09
N GLU A 47 15.69 -16.64 21.42
CA GLU A 47 16.26 -15.29 21.28
C GLU A 47 16.27 -14.81 19.82
N GLN A 48 16.58 -15.71 18.87
CA GLN A 48 16.55 -15.39 17.45
C GLN A 48 15.12 -15.16 16.94
N LYS A 49 14.11 -15.86 17.47
CA LYS A 49 12.70 -15.63 17.14
C LYS A 49 12.25 -14.25 17.58
N GLU A 50 12.60 -13.86 18.80
CA GLU A 50 12.26 -12.53 19.33
C GLU A 50 12.89 -11.41 18.48
N LEU A 51 14.16 -11.56 18.11
CA LEU A 51 14.82 -10.62 17.19
C LEU A 51 14.19 -10.62 15.80
N PHE A 52 13.84 -11.79 15.27
CA PHE A 52 13.19 -11.91 13.96
C PHE A 52 11.80 -11.27 13.94
N GLU A 53 11.01 -11.45 14.99
CA GLU A 53 9.70 -10.83 15.15
C GLU A 53 9.80 -9.31 15.23
N ALA A 54 10.71 -8.78 16.06
CA ALA A 54 10.96 -7.34 16.13
C ALA A 54 11.43 -6.75 14.79
N TYR A 55 12.27 -7.49 14.05
CA TYR A 55 12.66 -7.11 12.69
C TYR A 55 11.46 -7.04 11.75
N CYS A 56 10.60 -8.07 11.73
CA CYS A 56 9.41 -8.11 10.90
C CYS A 56 8.44 -6.97 11.23
N GLU A 57 8.21 -6.69 12.51
CA GLU A 57 7.37 -5.58 12.96
C GLU A 57 7.91 -4.23 12.47
N ASN A 58 9.21 -3.97 12.68
CA ASN A 58 9.84 -2.73 12.25
C ASN A 58 9.85 -2.59 10.72
N ALA A 59 10.11 -3.67 9.97
CA ALA A 59 10.04 -3.67 8.51
C ALA A 59 8.62 -3.36 8.00
N ASN A 60 7.59 -3.96 8.61
CA ASN A 60 6.20 -3.71 8.27
C ASN A 60 5.79 -2.26 8.59
N ALA A 61 6.23 -1.71 9.71
CA ALA A 61 6.00 -0.31 10.06
C ALA A 61 6.64 0.63 9.01
N GLY A 62 7.87 0.35 8.59
CA GLY A 62 8.54 1.10 7.53
C GLY A 62 7.78 1.04 6.20
N HIS A 63 7.31 -0.14 5.79
CA HIS A 63 6.49 -0.30 4.59
C HIS A 63 5.17 0.48 4.67
N ALA A 64 4.51 0.51 5.85
CA ALA A 64 3.27 1.28 6.03
C ALA A 64 3.52 2.79 5.84
N LEU A 65 4.55 3.34 6.48
CA LEU A 65 4.94 4.75 6.34
C LEU A 65 5.28 5.12 4.88
N MET A 66 6.01 4.25 4.17
CA MET A 66 6.28 4.43 2.75
C MET A 66 5.02 4.36 1.90
N GLY A 67 4.10 3.44 2.19
CA GLY A 67 2.83 3.31 1.49
C GLY A 67 1.97 4.57 1.57
N GLU A 68 1.86 5.16 2.76
CA GLU A 68 1.20 6.46 2.97
C GLU A 68 1.86 7.58 2.16
N THR A 69 3.20 7.63 2.16
CA THR A 69 3.97 8.62 1.42
C THR A 69 3.76 8.49 -0.09
N TYR A 70 3.80 7.27 -0.63
CA TYR A 70 3.55 7.01 -2.05
C TYR A 70 2.13 7.38 -2.47
N PHE A 71 1.14 7.09 -1.63
CA PHE A 71 -0.23 7.51 -1.88
C PHE A 71 -0.35 9.04 -1.96
N ALA A 72 0.18 9.76 -0.97
CA ALA A 72 0.12 11.22 -0.93
C ALA A 72 0.82 11.86 -2.14
N GLN A 73 2.03 11.38 -2.48
CA GLN A 73 2.79 11.87 -3.63
C GLN A 73 2.09 11.55 -4.95
N GLY A 74 1.62 10.31 -5.13
CA GLY A 74 0.90 9.89 -6.32
C GLY A 74 -0.41 10.64 -6.53
N PHE A 75 -1.18 10.86 -5.45
CA PHE A 75 -2.41 11.65 -5.50
C PHE A 75 -2.13 13.11 -5.90
N SER A 76 -1.13 13.74 -5.27
CA SER A 76 -0.74 15.12 -5.62
C SER A 76 -0.33 15.25 -7.09
N LEU A 77 0.44 14.28 -7.60
CA LEU A 77 0.82 14.22 -9.00
C LEU A 77 -0.40 14.06 -9.91
N GLY A 78 -1.32 13.14 -9.58
CA GLY A 78 -2.55 12.92 -10.34
C GLY A 78 -3.41 14.19 -10.46
N VAL A 79 -3.57 14.94 -9.37
CA VAL A 79 -4.30 16.22 -9.37
C VAL A 79 -3.63 17.24 -10.28
N ARG A 80 -2.29 17.36 -10.24
CA ARG A 80 -1.55 18.28 -11.12
C ARG A 80 -1.77 17.95 -12.60
N LEU A 81 -1.66 16.68 -12.97
CA LEU A 81 -1.88 16.21 -14.35
C LEU A 81 -3.32 16.49 -14.83
N LEU A 82 -4.32 16.28 -13.97
CA LEU A 82 -5.71 16.59 -14.29
C LEU A 82 -5.91 18.10 -14.54
N LEU A 83 -5.33 18.96 -13.71
CA LEU A 83 -5.41 20.40 -13.89
C LEU A 83 -4.72 20.84 -15.19
N GLU A 84 -3.56 20.27 -15.51
CA GLU A 84 -2.87 20.55 -16.78
C GLU A 84 -3.71 20.13 -17.99
N ALA A 85 -4.32 18.94 -17.95
CA ALA A 85 -5.18 18.44 -19.02
C ALA A 85 -6.44 19.31 -19.23
N LEU A 86 -7.04 19.82 -18.14
CA LEU A 86 -8.20 20.71 -18.22
C LEU A 86 -7.86 22.09 -18.79
N HIS A 87 -6.64 22.58 -18.54
CA HIS A 87 -6.14 23.85 -19.07
C HIS A 87 -5.42 23.72 -20.41
N ALA A 88 -5.25 22.50 -20.93
CA ALA A 88 -4.63 22.28 -22.23
C ALA A 88 -5.51 22.88 -23.34
N PRO A 89 -4.93 23.65 -24.28
CA PRO A 89 -5.68 24.16 -25.42
C PRO A 89 -6.25 22.98 -26.21
N ARG A 90 -7.56 23.01 -26.47
CA ARG A 90 -8.20 21.97 -27.27
C ARG A 90 -7.67 22.05 -28.71
N PRO A 91 -7.29 20.94 -29.34
CA PRO A 91 -7.00 20.96 -30.77
C PRO A 91 -8.28 21.37 -31.51
N GLY A 92 -8.17 22.44 -32.30
CA GLY A 92 -9.22 22.91 -33.22
C GLY A 92 -9.24 22.10 -34.50
#